data_AF-A0A0B2VXN6-F1
#
_entry.id   AF-A0A0B2VXN6-F1
#
_cell.length_a   1.000
_cell.length_b   1.000
_cell.length_c   1.000
_cell.angle_alpha   90.00
_cell.angle_beta   90.00
_cell.angle_gamma   90.00
#
_symmetry.space_group_name_H-M   'P 1'
#
loop_
_entity.id
_entity.type
_entity.pdbx_description
1 polymer ?
#
loop_
_entity_poly.entity_id
_entity_poly.type
_entity_poly.pdbx_seq_one_letter_code
_entity_poly.pdbx_strand_id
1 'polypeptide(L)'
;MTCLSMVSIVYTDPNKGSALVTRRLPGGRMETRIVYSRDFILATSASPFALIPPVEMRTIVLNYIEVVASVPTSFYNRIRVGHYV
;
A
#
# COMPACT_ATOMS: atom_id res chain seq x y z
N MET A 1 33.73 0.84 -5.10
CA MET A 1 32.27 0.60 -5.28
C MET A 1 32.02 -0.89 -5.07
N THR A 2 31.53 -1.29 -3.89
CA THR A 2 31.21 -2.69 -3.61
C THR A 2 29.71 -2.90 -3.79
N CYS A 3 29.34 -3.74 -4.77
CA CYS A 3 27.98 -4.25 -4.91
C CYS A 3 27.63 -5.08 -3.68
N LEU A 4 26.90 -4.48 -2.73
CA LEU A 4 26.29 -5.20 -1.61
C LEU A 4 25.12 -6.02 -2.17
N SER A 5 25.30 -7.34 -2.23
CA SER A 5 24.23 -8.27 -2.56
C SER A 5 23.08 -8.09 -1.56
N MET A 6 21.89 -7.80 -2.09
CA MET A 6 20.68 -7.65 -1.31
C MET A 6 20.25 -9.02 -0.79
N VAL A 7 20.71 -9.39 0.41
CA VAL A 7 20.25 -10.59 1.10
C VAL A 7 18.86 -10.30 1.66
N SER A 8 17.82 -10.88 1.05
CA SER A 8 16.46 -10.90 1.58
C SER A 8 16.21 -12.24 2.26
N ILE A 9 16.15 -12.25 3.59
CA ILE A 9 15.69 -13.43 4.33
C ILE A 9 14.16 -13.34 4.37
N VAL A 10 13.49 -14.34 3.79
CA VAL A 10 12.03 -14.43 3.73
C VAL A 10 11.60 -15.58 4.62
N TYR A 11 10.91 -15.27 5.71
CA TYR A 11 10.23 -16.28 6.54
C TYR A 11 8.74 -16.23 6.24
N THR A 12 8.20 -17.31 5.68
CA THR A 12 6.77 -17.43 5.35
C THR A 12 6.00 -18.06 6.51
N ASP A 13 4.88 -17.45 6.89
CA ASP A 13 3.92 -18.04 7.82
C ASP A 13 3.44 -19.41 7.30
N PRO A 14 3.34 -20.46 8.16
CA PRO A 14 2.73 -21.75 7.82
C PRO A 14 1.39 -21.64 7.08
N ASN A 15 0.60 -20.62 7.40
CA ASN A 15 -0.71 -20.38 6.79
C ASN A 15 -0.65 -19.61 5.45
N LYS A 16 0.56 -19.29 4.96
CA LYS A 16 0.83 -18.55 3.71
C LYS A 16 0.21 -17.15 3.61
N GLY A 17 -0.40 -16.66 4.69
CA GLY A 17 -1.07 -15.36 4.72
C GLY A 17 -0.10 -14.18 4.79
N SER A 18 1.10 -14.40 5.35
CA SER A 18 2.10 -13.36 5.60
C SER A 18 3.54 -13.86 5.43
N ALA A 19 4.46 -12.93 5.22
CA ALA A 19 5.90 -13.19 5.15
C ALA A 19 6.68 -12.07 5.84
N LEU A 20 7.67 -12.43 6.64
CA LEU A 20 8.62 -11.50 7.21
C LEU A 20 9.80 -11.36 6.24
N VAL A 21 10.00 -10.14 5.75
CA VAL A 21 11.06 -9.79 4.80
C VAL A 21 12.05 -8.89 5.51
N THR A 22 13.27 -9.39 5.68
CA THR A 22 14.38 -8.60 6.22
C THR A 22 15.35 -8.27 5.10
N ARG A 23 15.63 -6.99 4.90
CA ARG A 23 16.54 -6.46 3.89
C ARG A 23 17.65 -5.64 4.54
N ARG A 24 18.87 -5.78 4.04
CA ARG A 24 19.99 -4.90 4.38
C ARG A 24 19.96 -3.63 3.52
N LEU A 25 19.91 -2.47 4.17
CA LEU A 25 19.97 -1.16 3.52
C LEU A 25 21.44 -0.76 3.22
N PRO A 26 21.66 0.13 2.23
CA PRO A 26 22.94 0.83 2.08
C PRO A 26 23.30 1.53 3.39
N GLY A 27 24.49 1.27 3.93
CA GLY A 27 24.91 1.78 5.25
C GLY A 27 24.74 0.78 6.41
N GLY A 28 24.39 -0.48 6.12
CA GLY A 28 24.47 -1.56 7.11
C GLY A 28 23.31 -1.66 8.08
N ARG A 29 22.32 -0.76 8.01
CA ARG A 29 21.06 -0.89 8.75
C ARG A 29 20.22 -2.03 8.19
N MET A 30 19.53 -2.75 9.07
CA MET A 30 18.58 -3.80 8.70
C MET A 30 17.17 -3.24 8.76
N GLU A 31 16.37 -3.52 7.74
CA GLU A 31 14.96 -3.17 7.67
C GLU A 31 14.13 -4.45 7.63
N THR A 32 13.18 -4.57 8.57
CA THR A 32 12.27 -5.71 8.66
C THR A 32 10.86 -5.23 8.40
N ARG A 33 10.17 -5.89 7.46
CA ARG A 33 8.75 -5.62 7.15
C ARG A 33 7.96 -6.91 7.14
N ILE A 34 6.70 -6.83 7.55
CA ILE A 34 5.74 -7.91 7.38
C ILE A 34 4.96 -7.61 6.10
N VAL A 35 4.92 -8.57 5.19
CA VAL A 35 4.22 -8.51 3.92
C VAL A 35 3.05 -9.47 3.97
N TYR A 36 1.86 -9.01 3.57
CA TYR A 36 0.65 -9.82 3.58
C TYR A 36 0.26 -10.22 2.15
N SER A 37 -0.28 -11.43 2.01
CA SER A 37 -0.91 -11.88 0.77
C SER A 37 -2.22 -11.13 0.51
N ARG A 38 -2.64 -11.09 -0.75
CA ARG A 38 -3.93 -10.47 -1.14
C ARG A 38 -5.11 -11.10 -0.38
N ASP A 39 -5.14 -12.42 -0.29
CA ASP A 39 -6.24 -13.16 0.32
C ASP A 39 -6.33 -12.87 1.82
N PHE A 40 -5.17 -12.74 2.49
CA PHE A 40 -5.12 -12.34 3.89
C PHE A 40 -5.67 -10.91 4.10
N ILE A 41 -5.30 -9.96 3.24
CA ILE A 41 -5.80 -8.58 3.32
C ILE A 41 -7.33 -8.55 3.12
N LEU A 42 -7.84 -9.29 2.14
CA LEU A 42 -9.28 -9.40 1.88
C LEU A 42 -10.03 -10.01 3.08
N ALA A 43 -9.52 -11.08 3.67
CA ALA A 43 -10.12 -11.67 4.86
C ALA A 43 -10.11 -10.68 6.06
N THR A 44 -9.01 -9.94 6.22
CA THR A 44 -8.87 -8.92 7.29
C THR A 44 -9.82 -7.74 7.11
N SER A 45 -10.21 -7.43 5.86
CA SER A 45 -11.16 -6.36 5.56
C SER A 45 -12.57 -6.62 6.11
N ALA A 46 -12.91 -7.88 6.37
CA ALA A 46 -14.16 -8.26 7.03
C ALA A 46 -14.11 -8.13 8.57
N SER A 47 -12.97 -7.77 9.15
CA SER A 47 -12.84 -7.64 10.60
C SER A 47 -13.62 -6.43 11.14
N PRO A 48 -14.15 -6.49 12.37
CA PRO A 48 -14.83 -5.34 12.99
C PRO A 48 -13.94 -4.09 13.10
N PHE A 49 -12.62 -4.28 13.20
CA PHE A 49 -11.65 -3.19 13.25
C PHE A 49 -11.52 -2.41 11.95
N ALA A 50 -11.81 -3.04 10.80
CA ALA A 50 -11.82 -2.37 9.50
C ALA A 50 -12.97 -1.35 9.37
N LEU A 51 -13.98 -1.43 10.24
CA LEU A 51 -15.11 -0.51 10.27
C LEU A 51 -14.86 0.70 11.19
N ILE A 52 -13.80 0.66 12.00
CA ILE A 52 -13.47 1.75 12.91
C ILE A 52 -12.97 2.93 12.07
N PRO A 53 -13.56 4.13 12.24
CA PRO A 53 -13.10 5.29 11.52
C PRO A 53 -11.65 5.64 11.89
N PRO A 54 -10.86 6.17 10.95
CA PRO A 54 -9.50 6.59 11.23
C PRO A 54 -9.48 7.70 12.29
N VAL A 55 -8.39 7.78 13.05
CA VAL A 55 -8.23 8.76 14.15
C VAL A 55 -8.42 10.19 13.64
N GLU A 56 -7.97 10.47 12.42
CA GLU A 56 -8.04 11.76 11.75
C GLU A 56 -9.32 11.96 10.93
N MET A 57 -10.39 11.18 11.18
CA MET A 57 -11.65 11.27 10.41
C MET A 57 -12.18 12.70 10.32
N ARG A 58 -12.09 13.49 11.40
CA ARG A 58 -12.53 14.90 11.41
C ARG A 58 -11.77 15.74 10.38
N THR A 59 -10.46 15.57 10.29
CA THR A 59 -9.61 16.27 9.31
C THR A 59 -9.93 15.80 7.89
N ILE A 60 -10.16 14.50 7.69
CA ILE A 60 -10.53 13.94 6.40
C ILE A 60 -11.87 14.51 5.91
N VAL A 61 -12.87 14.61 6.77
CA VAL A 61 -14.19 15.17 6.42
C VAL A 61 -14.10 16.65 6.07
N LEU A 62 -13.32 17.43 6.83
CA LEU A 62 -13.12 18.85 6.56
C LEU A 62 -12.40 19.11 5.23
N ASN A 63 -11.47 18.23 4.85
CA ASN A 63 -10.72 18.33 3.60
C ASN A 63 -11.29 17.41 2.49
N TYR A 64 -12.47 16.84 2.69
CA TYR A 64 -12.99 15.76 1.83
C TYR A 64 -13.16 16.21 0.36
N ILE A 65 -13.43 17.49 0.14
CA ILE A 65 -13.56 18.09 -1.20
C ILE A 65 -12.22 18.05 -1.97
N GLU A 66 -11.07 18.14 -1.29
CA GLU A 66 -9.73 17.95 -1.89
C GLU A 66 -9.33 16.48 -2.00
N VAL A 67 -9.92 15.61 -1.18
CA VAL A 67 -9.62 14.16 -1.11
C VAL A 67 -10.51 13.32 -2.04
N VAL A 68 -11.36 13.97 -2.86
CA VAL A 68 -11.91 13.30 -4.05
C VAL A 68 -10.74 13.07 -5.00
N ALA A 69 -10.06 11.92 -4.83
CA ALA A 69 -9.28 11.36 -5.90
C ALA A 69 -10.21 11.37 -7.11
N SER A 70 -9.82 12.11 -8.16
CA SER A 70 -10.45 11.94 -9.46
C SER A 70 -10.44 10.44 -9.70
N VAL A 71 -11.64 9.83 -9.68
CA VAL A 71 -11.79 8.40 -9.97
C VAL A 71 -10.89 8.16 -11.17
N PRO A 72 -9.90 7.23 -11.12
CA PRO A 72 -9.02 7.05 -12.24
C PRO A 72 -9.92 6.74 -13.41
N THR A 73 -10.13 7.72 -14.28
CA THR A 73 -10.71 7.49 -15.57
C THR A 73 -9.74 6.48 -16.15
N SER A 74 -10.24 5.29 -16.48
CA SER A 74 -9.40 4.25 -17.04
C SER A 74 -8.52 4.88 -18.12
N PHE A 75 -7.32 4.37 -18.37
CA PHE A 75 -6.43 4.94 -19.39
C PHE A 75 -7.14 5.15 -20.77
N TYR A 76 -8.25 4.43 -21.00
CA TYR A 76 -9.15 4.52 -22.14
C TYR A 76 -10.24 5.62 -22.07
N ASN A 77 -10.51 6.19 -20.90
CA ASN A 77 -11.59 7.16 -20.67
C ASN A 77 -11.06 8.60 -20.51
N ARG A 78 -9.96 8.94 -21.18
CA ARG A 78 -9.59 10.35 -21.39
C ARG A 78 -10.54 10.92 -22.43
N ILE A 79 -11.58 11.62 -21.98
CA ILE A 79 -12.32 12.57 -22.84
C ILE A 79 -11.27 13.54 -23.37
N ARG A 80 -10.97 13.45 -24.67
CA ARG A 80 -10.17 14.46 -25.35
C ARG A 80 -10.97 15.76 -25.29
N VAL A 81 -10.62 16.65 -24.36
CA VAL A 81 -11.06 18.03 -24.43
C VAL A 81 -10.31 18.64 -25.61
N GLY A 82 -10.90 18.48 -26.80
CA GLY A 82 -10.45 19.15 -28.00
C GLY A 82 -10.58 20.64 -27.76
N HIS A 83 -9.45 21.33 -27.73
CA HIS A 83 -9.40 22.76 -28.01
C HIS A 83 -10.01 22.96 -29.40
N TYR A 84 -11.24 23.46 -29.45
CA TYR A 84 -11.74 24.13 -30.63
C TYR A 84 -11.25 25.58 -30.52
N VAL A 85 -10.38 25.94 -31.47
CA VAL A 85 -10.03 27.32 -31.81
C VAL A 85 -11.30 28.04 -32.28
#